data_AF-A0A6J4Q529-F1
#
_entry.id   AF-A0A6J4Q529-F1
#
_cell.length_a   1.000
_cell.length_b   1.000
_cell.length_c   1.000
_cell.angle_alpha   90.00
_cell.angle_beta   90.00
_cell.angle_gamma   90.00
#
_symmetry.space_group_name_H-M   'P 1'
#
loop_
_entity.id
_entity.type
_entity.pdbx_description
1 polymer ?
#
loop_
_entity_poly.entity_id
_entity_poly.type
_entity_poly.pdbx_seq_one_letter_code
_entity_poly.pdbx_strand_id
1 'polypeptide(L)'
;MEEPERRGANEDAEGRPEGQEGQEGQDERERTDGSLDDVPTVDEEHTGETASGEDLLEDGEGADAEVAEREDLRRRLEAKDRHIKELYDELAAVRLAADEAGAKAEAGELRVRDLEEERERFRERLREFEDEERRRRRWRDGQDRRVARLEREIERREESIRNLEDLLEERENEGAAQSQEAQSAAARKDAALEDALRRVEGLERDLEEREEVAAGLRALIERMRAEMDREYELRRRTAEPANRLRAGIDLFNGSEQIQEIGSISRSLGQPEVHVALEAEGAEPPVVLTFTWGDVTWRTYAANPGLAVEEPRVYQTGAGEDLSGVYREPSNAHVGPGGRVVLGL
;
A
#
# COMPACT_ATOMS: atom_id res chain seq x y z
N MET A 1 16.89 3.78 18.40
CA MET A 1 16.51 4.58 19.58
C MET A 1 16.99 5.99 19.32
N GLU A 2 16.15 6.81 18.70
CA GLU A 2 16.29 8.27 18.65
C GLU A 2 14.89 8.84 18.85
N GLU A 3 14.75 9.68 19.87
CA GLU A 3 13.51 10.35 20.28
C GLU A 3 13.25 11.60 19.44
N PRO A 4 11.98 11.96 19.18
CA PRO A 4 11.65 13.23 18.53
C PRO A 4 11.41 14.37 19.52
N GLU A 5 11.98 15.54 19.21
CA GLU A 5 11.81 16.80 19.92
C GLU A 5 10.40 17.38 19.79
N ARG A 6 9.85 17.82 20.92
CA ARG A 6 8.65 18.63 21.06
C ARG A 6 9.01 20.12 21.04
N ARG A 7 8.21 20.93 20.32
CA ARG A 7 7.92 22.37 20.53
C ARG A 7 6.90 22.75 19.45
N GLY A 8 5.85 23.53 19.65
CA GLY A 8 5.37 24.36 20.75
C GLY A 8 4.22 25.19 20.17
N ALA A 9 3.18 25.42 20.97
CA ALA A 9 1.99 26.19 20.62
C ALA A 9 2.27 27.70 20.46
N ASN A 10 1.42 28.36 19.68
CA ASN A 10 0.92 29.75 19.79
C ASN A 10 -0.11 29.90 18.63
N GLU A 11 -1.42 30.01 18.84
CA GLU A 11 -2.16 31.18 19.35
C GLU A 11 -1.68 32.49 18.70
N ASP A 12 -2.45 33.02 17.75
CA ASP A 12 -2.95 34.39 17.82
C ASP A 12 -4.08 34.65 16.81
N ALA A 13 -5.04 35.43 17.30
CA ALA A 13 -6.29 35.83 16.68
C ALA A 13 -6.13 37.03 15.73
N GLU A 14 -7.20 37.29 14.97
CA GLU A 14 -7.80 38.61 14.65
C GLU A 14 -8.20 38.72 13.17
N GLY A 15 -9.45 39.13 12.93
CA GLY A 15 -9.91 39.47 11.58
C GLY A 15 -11.42 39.41 11.33
N ARG A 16 -12.20 40.17 12.11
CA ARG A 16 -13.58 40.59 11.77
C ARG A 16 -13.56 41.59 10.59
N PRO A 17 -14.64 41.69 9.79
CA PRO A 17 -15.69 42.70 10.06
C PRO A 17 -17.12 42.17 9.74
N GLU A 18 -18.18 42.51 10.49
CA GLU A 18 -19.05 43.71 10.35
C GLU A 18 -19.38 44.02 8.87
N GLY A 19 -20.61 44.11 8.38
CA GLY A 19 -21.96 44.07 8.91
C GLY A 19 -22.88 44.51 7.76
N GLN A 20 -24.14 44.07 7.71
CA GLN A 20 -25.21 44.88 7.11
C GLN A 20 -26.58 44.35 7.53
N GLU A 21 -27.24 45.20 8.31
CA GLU A 21 -28.62 45.15 8.73
C GLU A 21 -29.55 45.70 7.64
N GLY A 22 -30.81 45.32 7.71
CA GLY A 22 -31.91 46.26 7.49
C GLY A 22 -32.66 46.13 6.16
N GLN A 23 -33.88 45.60 6.25
CA GLN A 23 -35.14 46.21 5.77
C GLN A 23 -36.26 45.15 5.95
N GLU A 24 -37.09 45.26 6.98
CA GLU A 24 -38.35 46.05 7.00
C GLU A 24 -39.32 45.57 5.90
N GLY A 25 -40.51 45.04 6.16
CA GLY A 25 -41.44 45.30 7.26
C GLY A 25 -42.57 46.19 6.75
N GLN A 26 -43.68 45.58 6.31
CA GLN A 26 -45.01 46.16 6.02
C GLN A 26 -45.89 44.95 5.61
N ASP A 27 -46.82 44.41 6.41
CA ASP A 27 -48.08 45.01 6.93
C ASP A 27 -48.70 45.90 5.85
N GLU A 28 -49.81 45.52 5.22
CA GLU A 28 -51.13 45.86 5.76
C GLU A 28 -52.24 44.87 5.34
N ARG A 29 -53.10 44.61 6.32
CA ARG A 29 -54.44 44.07 6.15
C ARG A 29 -55.38 45.25 5.89
N GLU A 30 -56.31 45.14 4.98
CA GLU A 30 -57.60 45.82 5.13
C GLU A 30 -58.74 44.93 4.62
N ARG A 31 -59.60 44.59 5.57
CA ARG A 31 -60.96 44.11 5.36
C ARG A 31 -61.86 45.34 5.41
N THR A 32 -62.79 45.49 4.47
CA THR A 32 -64.11 46.03 4.79
C THR A 32 -65.17 45.29 3.97
N ASP A 33 -66.01 44.61 4.73
CA ASP A 33 -67.37 44.20 4.42
C ASP A 33 -68.26 45.46 4.34
N GLY A 34 -69.32 45.45 3.54
CA GLY A 34 -70.15 46.64 3.33
C GLY A 34 -71.24 46.48 2.27
N SER A 35 -72.13 45.53 2.49
CA SER A 35 -73.50 45.52 1.95
C SER A 35 -74.22 46.84 2.28
N LEU A 36 -75.03 47.34 1.34
CA LEU A 36 -76.39 47.85 1.58
C LEU A 36 -77.02 48.26 0.24
N ASP A 37 -78.00 47.45 -0.19
CA ASP A 37 -79.01 47.81 -1.16
C ASP A 37 -79.85 48.95 -0.60
N ASP A 38 -79.97 50.05 -1.34
CA ASP A 38 -80.84 51.17 -1.00
C ASP A 38 -81.82 51.37 -2.18
N VAL A 39 -83.06 50.96 -1.94
CA VAL A 39 -84.23 51.19 -2.79
C VAL A 39 -85.23 51.99 -1.95
N PRO A 40 -85.57 53.20 -2.39
CA PRO A 40 -86.91 53.75 -2.14
C PRO A 40 -87.47 54.31 -3.46
N THR A 41 -88.76 54.39 -3.75
CA THR A 41 -90.00 54.24 -3.00
C THR A 41 -91.08 54.18 -4.09
N VAL A 42 -91.96 53.18 -4.07
CA VAL A 42 -93.14 53.13 -4.94
C VAL A 42 -94.31 53.62 -4.11
N ASP A 43 -94.73 54.86 -4.34
CA ASP A 43 -95.99 55.41 -3.85
C ASP A 43 -97.06 55.19 -4.93
N GLU A 44 -97.92 54.19 -4.74
CA GLU A 44 -99.23 54.14 -5.40
C GLU A 44 -100.28 53.43 -4.54
N GLU A 45 -101.52 53.87 -4.73
CA GLU A 45 -102.82 53.29 -4.31
C GLU A 45 -103.38 53.73 -2.95
N HIS A 46 -104.67 54.06 -2.78
CA HIS A 46 -105.81 54.29 -3.67
C HIS A 46 -106.96 54.88 -2.80
N THR A 47 -107.79 55.74 -3.40
CA THR A 47 -109.27 55.89 -3.28
C THR A 47 -110.03 55.94 -1.94
N GLY A 48 -111.03 56.85 -1.90
CA GLY A 48 -112.24 56.83 -1.05
C GLY A 48 -112.53 58.22 -0.46
N GLU A 49 -113.29 59.14 -1.06
CA GLU A 49 -114.78 59.16 -1.20
C GLU A 49 -115.46 58.81 0.15
N THR A 50 -116.28 59.61 0.85
CA THR A 50 -117.35 60.56 0.48
C THR A 50 -117.73 61.38 1.74
N ALA A 51 -118.02 62.69 1.59
CA ALA A 51 -119.32 63.36 1.69
C ALA A 51 -119.90 63.66 3.10
N SER A 52 -119.95 64.95 3.42
CA SER A 52 -121.00 65.69 4.17
C SER A 52 -120.56 67.16 4.17
N GLY A 53 -121.37 68.16 3.92
CA GLY A 53 -122.81 68.30 3.73
C GLY A 53 -123.13 69.79 3.92
N GLU A 54 -124.12 70.31 3.20
CA GLU A 54 -124.81 71.62 3.34
C GLU A 54 -125.54 71.83 2.00
N ASP A 55 -126.78 72.31 1.87
CA ASP A 55 -127.72 72.95 2.78
C ASP A 55 -129.10 73.03 2.05
N LEU A 56 -130.13 73.51 2.76
CA LEU A 56 -131.38 74.16 2.30
C LEU A 56 -132.74 73.43 2.51
N LEU A 57 -133.48 73.96 3.51
CA LEU A 57 -134.85 74.52 3.50
C LEU A 57 -136.04 73.59 3.08
N GLU A 58 -137.27 73.67 3.59
CA GLU A 58 -138.01 74.43 4.63
C GLU A 58 -139.48 73.93 4.50
N ASP A 59 -140.20 73.82 5.63
CA ASP A 59 -141.67 73.80 5.87
C ASP A 59 -142.62 72.87 5.08
N GLY A 60 -143.69 72.27 5.63
CA GLY A 60 -144.39 72.35 6.91
C GLY A 60 -145.74 71.60 6.85
N GLU A 61 -146.32 71.32 8.03
CA GLU A 61 -147.73 70.93 8.34
C GLU A 61 -148.32 69.62 7.74
N GLY A 62 -148.82 68.62 8.48
CA GLY A 62 -149.19 68.52 9.91
C GLY A 62 -150.70 68.37 10.09
N ALA A 63 -151.23 67.14 9.96
CA ALA A 63 -152.35 66.60 10.76
C ALA A 63 -152.65 65.14 10.34
N ASP A 64 -152.68 64.23 11.31
CA ASP A 64 -153.08 62.79 11.21
C ASP A 64 -152.02 61.74 10.79
N ALA A 65 -150.72 61.98 11.07
CA ALA A 65 -149.60 61.05 10.81
C ALA A 65 -148.78 60.58 12.05
N GLU A 66 -149.17 60.95 13.28
CA GLU A 66 -148.33 60.75 14.50
C GLU A 66 -148.23 59.30 15.02
N VAL A 67 -149.11 58.38 14.60
CA VAL A 67 -149.10 56.98 15.10
C VAL A 67 -148.23 56.06 14.22
N ALA A 68 -148.16 56.32 12.91
CA ALA A 68 -147.24 55.62 12.00
C ALA A 68 -145.78 56.05 12.25
N GLU A 69 -145.54 57.32 12.54
CA GLU A 69 -144.21 57.84 12.90
C GLU A 69 -143.64 57.17 14.17
N ARG A 70 -144.49 56.83 15.15
CA ARG A 70 -144.04 56.14 16.38
C ARG A 70 -143.60 54.70 16.16
N GLU A 71 -144.29 53.95 15.29
CA GLU A 71 -143.87 52.59 14.91
C GLU A 71 -142.66 52.61 13.99
N ASP A 72 -142.57 53.57 13.08
CA ASP A 72 -141.40 53.74 12.23
C ASP A 72 -140.17 54.21 13.01
N LEU A 73 -140.33 55.04 14.04
CA LEU A 73 -139.27 55.37 14.99
C LEU A 73 -138.80 54.13 15.78
N ARG A 74 -139.70 53.22 16.18
CA ARG A 74 -139.31 51.96 16.83
C ARG A 74 -138.56 51.03 15.89
N ARG A 75 -139.03 50.83 14.65
CA ARG A 75 -138.29 50.03 13.65
C ARG A 75 -136.95 50.65 13.30
N ARG A 76 -136.87 51.98 13.26
CA ARG A 76 -135.61 52.72 13.03
C ARG A 76 -134.66 52.61 14.21
N LEU A 77 -135.16 52.57 15.45
CA LEU A 77 -134.37 52.30 16.64
C LEU A 77 -133.91 50.84 16.69
N GLU A 78 -134.76 49.86 16.39
CA GLU A 78 -134.38 48.43 16.33
C GLU A 78 -133.40 48.12 15.19
N ALA A 79 -133.54 48.80 14.04
CA ALA A 79 -132.56 48.73 12.96
C ALA A 79 -131.23 49.38 13.36
N LYS A 80 -131.27 50.52 14.08
CA LYS A 80 -130.07 51.13 14.67
C LYS A 80 -129.44 50.24 15.74
N ASP A 81 -130.22 49.57 16.59
CA ASP A 81 -129.70 48.67 17.62
C ASP A 81 -129.09 47.40 17.00
N ARG A 82 -129.68 46.88 15.92
CA ARG A 82 -129.05 45.81 15.12
C ARG A 82 -127.77 46.28 14.45
N HIS A 83 -127.79 47.45 13.84
CA HIS A 83 -126.60 48.04 13.22
C HIS A 83 -125.50 48.34 14.26
N ILE A 84 -125.86 48.80 15.45
CA ILE A 84 -124.93 48.99 16.57
C ILE A 84 -124.32 47.65 16.99
N LYS A 85 -125.12 46.58 17.09
CA LYS A 85 -124.59 45.23 17.37
C LYS A 85 -123.67 44.72 16.27
N GLU A 86 -124.04 44.88 15.01
CA GLU A 86 -123.20 44.54 13.86
C GLU A 86 -121.88 45.32 13.90
N LEU A 87 -121.90 46.63 14.18
CA LEU A 87 -120.68 47.42 14.36
C LEU A 87 -119.84 46.97 15.57
N TYR A 88 -120.46 46.52 16.65
CA TYR A 88 -119.74 45.94 17.80
C TYR A 88 -119.13 44.57 17.46
N ASP A 89 -119.83 43.73 16.71
CA ASP A 89 -119.34 42.42 16.26
C ASP A 89 -118.22 42.59 15.21
N GLU A 90 -118.35 43.54 14.30
CA GLU A 90 -117.31 43.96 13.35
C GLU A 90 -116.10 44.52 14.08
N LEU A 91 -116.30 45.41 15.07
CA LEU A 91 -115.22 45.95 15.89
C LEU A 91 -114.53 44.85 16.71
N ALA A 92 -115.29 43.89 17.23
CA ALA A 92 -114.75 42.73 17.96
C ALA A 92 -113.95 41.81 17.03
N ALA A 93 -114.44 41.56 15.82
CA ALA A 93 -113.73 40.78 14.80
C ALA A 93 -112.44 41.47 14.35
N VAL A 94 -112.46 42.79 14.14
CA VAL A 94 -111.27 43.58 13.80
C VAL A 94 -110.25 43.59 14.95
N ARG A 95 -110.70 43.70 16.20
CA ARG A 95 -109.82 43.60 17.38
C ARG A 95 -109.19 42.22 17.50
N LEU A 96 -109.98 41.15 17.35
CA LEU A 96 -109.46 39.78 17.36
C LEU A 96 -108.46 39.57 16.21
N ALA A 97 -108.76 40.06 15.01
CA ALA A 97 -107.84 39.96 13.87
C ALA A 97 -106.55 40.77 14.10
N ALA A 98 -106.63 41.95 14.74
CA ALA A 98 -105.48 42.74 15.12
C ALA A 98 -104.63 42.07 16.21
N ASP A 99 -105.27 41.47 17.23
CA ASP A 99 -104.61 40.71 18.28
C ASP A 99 -103.97 39.42 17.71
N GLU A 100 -104.64 38.72 16.79
CA GLU A 100 -104.08 37.57 16.08
C GLU A 100 -102.92 37.96 15.16
N ALA A 101 -103.00 39.11 14.48
CA ALA A 101 -101.91 39.65 13.67
C ALA A 101 -100.72 40.05 14.56
N GLY A 102 -100.98 40.68 15.71
CA GLY A 102 -99.99 40.99 16.73
C GLY A 102 -99.29 39.73 17.25
N ALA A 103 -100.04 38.70 17.65
CA ALA A 103 -99.49 37.44 18.13
C ALA A 103 -98.68 36.70 17.05
N LYS A 104 -99.08 36.78 15.77
CA LYS A 104 -98.31 36.22 14.64
C LYS A 104 -97.02 37.00 14.39
N ALA A 105 -97.06 38.33 14.50
CA ALA A 105 -95.88 39.18 14.38
C ALA A 105 -94.89 38.89 15.52
N GLU A 106 -95.35 38.85 16.77
CA GLU A 106 -94.53 38.51 17.94
C GLU A 106 -93.92 37.10 17.84
N ALA A 107 -94.70 36.10 17.41
CA ALA A 107 -94.17 34.75 17.15
C ALA A 107 -93.14 34.73 16.01
N GLY A 108 -93.33 35.56 15.00
CA GLY A 108 -92.37 35.78 13.91
C GLY A 108 -91.06 36.40 14.40
N GLU A 109 -91.14 37.45 15.22
CA GLU A 109 -89.99 38.13 15.81
C GLU A 109 -89.18 37.21 16.73
N LEU A 110 -89.86 36.41 17.57
CA LEU A 110 -89.20 35.41 18.41
C LEU A 110 -88.46 34.38 17.56
N ARG A 111 -89.08 33.88 16.49
CA ARG A 111 -88.45 32.93 15.57
C ARG A 111 -87.25 33.55 14.83
N VAL A 112 -87.35 34.82 14.42
CA VAL A 112 -86.22 35.53 13.80
C VAL A 112 -85.07 35.63 14.80
N ARG A 113 -85.35 36.03 16.04
CA ARG A 113 -84.34 36.10 17.11
C ARG A 113 -83.67 34.75 17.36
N ASP A 114 -84.44 33.67 17.46
CA ASP A 114 -83.88 32.32 17.64
C ASP A 114 -82.95 31.92 16.48
N LEU A 115 -83.34 32.21 15.23
CA LEU A 115 -82.53 31.94 14.05
C LEU A 115 -81.28 32.81 13.98
N GLU A 116 -81.35 34.06 14.43
CA GLU A 116 -80.19 34.94 14.53
C GLU A 116 -79.19 34.44 15.56
N GLU A 117 -79.66 34.00 16.73
CA GLU A 117 -78.82 33.36 17.75
C GLU A 117 -78.17 32.07 17.22
N GLU A 118 -78.93 31.21 16.54
CA GLU A 118 -78.38 30.01 15.91
C GLU A 118 -77.33 30.36 14.85
N ARG A 119 -77.60 31.38 14.01
CA ARG A 119 -76.65 31.87 13.00
C ARG A 119 -75.39 32.42 13.64
N GLU A 120 -75.47 33.09 14.79
CA GLU A 120 -74.31 33.53 15.56
C GLU A 120 -73.53 32.35 16.14
N ARG A 121 -74.20 31.38 16.75
CA ARG A 121 -73.58 30.14 17.24
C ARG A 121 -72.86 29.39 16.12
N PHE A 122 -73.45 29.29 14.93
CA PHE A 122 -72.79 28.67 13.77
C PHE A 122 -71.61 29.50 13.26
N ARG A 123 -71.69 30.84 13.25
CA ARG A 123 -70.56 31.70 12.89
C ARG A 123 -69.40 31.56 13.89
N GLU A 124 -69.69 31.45 15.19
CA GLU A 124 -68.67 31.24 16.21
C GLU A 124 -67.98 29.88 16.04
N ARG A 125 -68.75 28.79 15.90
CA ARG A 125 -68.19 27.46 15.61
C ARG A 125 -67.36 27.43 14.32
N LEU A 126 -67.80 28.14 13.27
CA LEU A 126 -67.02 28.26 12.04
C LEU A 126 -65.67 28.94 12.30
N ARG A 127 -65.65 30.04 13.07
CA ARG A 127 -64.42 30.74 13.46
C ARG A 127 -63.50 29.84 14.28
N GLU A 128 -64.03 29.07 15.22
CA GLU A 128 -63.26 28.11 16.01
C GLU A 128 -62.60 27.05 15.12
N PHE A 129 -63.34 26.44 14.19
CA PHE A 129 -62.79 25.47 13.26
C PHE A 129 -61.73 26.08 12.33
N GLU A 130 -61.96 27.29 11.82
CA GLU A 130 -60.95 28.01 11.04
C GLU A 130 -59.66 28.27 11.85
N ASP A 131 -59.80 28.65 13.12
CA ASP A 131 -58.66 28.90 14.00
C ASP A 131 -57.93 27.61 14.38
N GLU A 132 -58.64 26.52 14.61
CA GLU A 132 -58.04 25.19 14.77
C GLU A 132 -57.27 24.77 13.52
N GLU A 133 -57.83 24.96 12.32
CA GLU A 133 -57.12 24.66 11.08
C GLU A 133 -55.87 25.53 10.93
N ARG A 134 -55.96 26.83 11.22
CA ARG A 134 -54.80 27.73 11.22
C ARG A 134 -53.73 27.25 12.21
N ARG A 135 -54.12 26.82 13.41
CA ARG A 135 -53.18 26.26 14.41
C ARG A 135 -52.53 24.97 13.91
N ARG A 136 -53.31 24.05 13.35
CA ARG A 136 -52.79 22.79 12.77
C ARG A 136 -51.83 23.05 11.60
N ARG A 137 -52.13 24.01 10.74
CA ARG A 137 -51.24 24.44 9.64
C ARG A 137 -49.94 24.99 10.19
N ARG A 138 -49.97 25.97 11.11
CA ARG A 138 -48.75 26.51 11.74
C ARG A 138 -47.90 25.43 12.43
N TRP A 139 -48.54 24.45 13.07
CA TRP A 139 -47.83 23.35 13.71
C TRP A 139 -47.14 22.45 12.67
N ARG A 140 -47.82 22.11 11.57
CA ARG A 140 -47.24 21.38 10.43
C ARG A 140 -46.09 22.18 9.81
N ASP A 141 -46.28 23.46 9.50
CA ASP A 141 -45.22 24.32 8.97
C ASP A 141 -44.00 24.37 9.91
N GLY A 142 -44.23 24.38 11.23
CA GLY A 142 -43.18 24.32 12.24
C GLY A 142 -42.45 22.97 12.27
N GLN A 143 -43.15 21.87 12.01
CA GLN A 143 -42.53 20.55 11.83
C GLN A 143 -41.73 20.49 10.53
N ASP A 144 -42.29 20.95 9.42
CA ASP A 144 -41.64 20.92 8.10
C ASP A 144 -40.35 21.74 8.12
N ARG A 145 -40.33 22.90 8.79
CA ARG A 145 -39.10 23.68 9.00
C ARG A 145 -38.03 22.93 9.80
N ARG A 146 -38.43 22.13 10.80
CA ARG A 146 -37.50 21.31 11.58
C ARG A 146 -36.96 20.15 10.75
N VAL A 147 -37.84 19.46 10.00
CA VAL A 147 -37.47 18.39 9.08
C VAL A 147 -36.49 18.90 8.04
N ALA A 148 -36.80 20.00 7.36
CA ALA A 148 -35.91 20.60 6.36
C ALA A 148 -34.55 21.06 6.95
N ARG A 149 -34.49 21.41 8.25
CA ARG A 149 -33.21 21.72 8.91
C ARG A 149 -32.38 20.46 9.11
N LEU A 150 -33.01 19.38 9.59
CA LEU A 150 -32.35 18.11 9.83
C LEU A 150 -31.91 17.46 8.53
N GLU A 151 -32.71 17.50 7.48
CA GLU A 151 -32.34 17.01 6.14
C GLU A 151 -31.07 17.68 5.63
N ARG A 152 -30.97 19.02 5.71
CA ARG A 152 -29.74 19.74 5.35
C ARG A 152 -28.55 19.41 6.24
N GLU A 153 -28.77 18.99 7.48
CA GLU A 153 -27.69 18.55 8.37
C GLU A 153 -27.23 17.13 8.02
N ILE A 154 -28.16 16.24 7.71
CA ILE A 154 -27.88 14.89 7.23
C ILE A 154 -27.08 14.99 5.93
N GLU A 155 -27.52 15.78 4.95
CA GLU A 155 -26.82 15.95 3.68
C GLU A 155 -25.38 16.45 3.87
N ARG A 156 -25.16 17.46 4.74
CA ARG A 156 -23.82 17.94 5.08
C ARG A 156 -22.95 16.86 5.75
N ARG A 157 -23.53 16.05 6.63
CA ARG A 157 -22.81 14.95 7.28
C ARG A 157 -22.50 13.82 6.30
N GLU A 158 -23.42 13.49 5.40
CA GLU A 158 -23.21 12.49 4.34
C GLU A 158 -22.11 12.92 3.37
N GLU A 159 -22.06 14.20 3.00
CA GLU A 159 -20.94 14.76 2.22
C GLU A 159 -19.63 14.69 3.00
N SER A 160 -19.63 15.04 4.29
CA SER A 160 -18.45 14.91 5.13
C SER A 160 -17.99 13.46 5.29
N ILE A 161 -18.92 12.50 5.37
CA ILE A 161 -18.59 11.07 5.47
C ILE A 161 -17.93 10.62 4.17
N ARG A 162 -18.52 10.93 3.01
CA ARG A 162 -17.94 10.61 1.69
C ARG A 162 -16.52 11.16 1.54
N ASN A 163 -16.32 12.43 1.89
CA ASN A 163 -14.99 13.05 1.82
C ASN A 163 -13.97 12.34 2.74
N LEU A 164 -14.39 11.87 3.92
CA LEU A 164 -13.52 11.13 4.82
C LEU A 164 -13.24 9.71 4.33
N GLU A 165 -14.23 9.05 3.72
CA GLU A 165 -14.07 7.74 3.07
C GLU A 165 -13.08 7.82 1.92
N ASP A 166 -13.20 8.81 1.04
CA ASP A 166 -12.27 9.05 -0.07
C ASP A 166 -10.82 9.27 0.44
N LEU A 167 -10.67 10.07 1.51
CA LEU A 167 -9.36 10.29 2.13
C LEU A 167 -8.79 9.02 2.78
N LEU A 168 -9.63 8.19 3.40
CA LEU A 168 -9.19 6.92 3.97
C LEU A 168 -8.75 5.95 2.87
N GLU A 169 -9.50 5.87 1.78
CA GLU A 169 -9.15 5.05 0.62
C GLU A 169 -7.82 5.52 -0.01
N GLU A 170 -7.61 6.83 -0.16
CA GLU A 170 -6.34 7.38 -0.64
C GLU A 170 -5.17 6.99 0.29
N ARG A 171 -5.35 7.09 1.61
CA ARG A 171 -4.33 6.70 2.60
C ARG A 171 -4.04 5.21 2.60
N GLU A 172 -5.07 4.37 2.44
CA GLU A 172 -4.90 2.92 2.32
C GLU A 172 -4.11 2.56 1.05
N ASN A 173 -4.43 3.21 -0.07
CA ASN A 173 -3.70 3.05 -1.33
C ASN A 173 -2.25 3.53 -1.23
N GLU A 174 -1.99 4.67 -0.59
CA GLU A 174 -0.64 5.15 -0.29
C GLU A 174 0.14 4.14 0.57
N GLY A 175 -0.50 3.60 1.63
CA GLY A 175 0.09 2.60 2.50
C GLY A 175 0.40 1.29 1.78
N ALA A 176 -0.50 0.84 0.90
CA ALA A 176 -0.30 -0.34 0.07
C ALA A 176 0.86 -0.14 -0.91
N ALA A 177 0.95 1.03 -1.57
CA ALA A 177 2.04 1.37 -2.47
C ALA A 177 3.40 1.39 -1.73
N GLN A 178 3.48 2.05 -0.58
CA GLN A 178 4.70 2.07 0.25
C GLN A 178 5.10 0.67 0.72
N SER A 179 4.13 -0.16 1.10
CA SER A 179 4.37 -1.55 1.49
C SER A 179 4.92 -2.36 0.31
N GLN A 180 4.35 -2.22 -0.89
CA GLN A 180 4.84 -2.87 -2.09
C GLN A 180 6.24 -2.40 -2.49
N GLU A 181 6.51 -1.10 -2.40
CA GLU A 181 7.84 -0.54 -2.63
C GLU A 181 8.86 -1.10 -1.64
N ALA A 182 8.53 -1.12 -0.35
CA ALA A 182 9.38 -1.67 0.70
C ALA A 182 9.66 -3.17 0.48
N GLN A 183 8.65 -3.96 0.13
CA GLN A 183 8.80 -5.38 -0.21
C GLN A 183 9.69 -5.57 -1.44
N SER A 184 9.51 -4.74 -2.49
CA SER A 184 10.35 -4.82 -3.68
C SER A 184 11.80 -4.45 -3.40
N ALA A 185 12.04 -3.45 -2.53
CA ALA A 185 13.37 -3.05 -2.10
C ALA A 185 14.04 -4.13 -1.24
N ALA A 186 13.28 -4.77 -0.34
CA ALA A 186 13.75 -5.91 0.43
C ALA A 186 14.14 -7.08 -0.50
N ALA A 187 13.26 -7.47 -1.43
CA ALA A 187 13.54 -8.54 -2.38
C ALA A 187 14.78 -8.27 -3.25
N ARG A 188 15.01 -7.01 -3.66
CA ARG A 188 16.24 -6.62 -4.38
C ARG A 188 17.49 -6.77 -3.51
N LYS A 189 17.42 -6.39 -2.23
CA LYS A 189 18.53 -6.54 -1.29
C LYS A 189 18.82 -8.02 -1.02
N ASP A 190 17.80 -8.83 -0.81
CA ASP A 190 17.96 -10.27 -0.58
C ASP A 190 18.59 -10.96 -1.80
N ALA A 191 18.11 -10.65 -3.01
CA ALA A 191 18.72 -11.16 -4.24
C ALA A 191 20.19 -10.74 -4.40
N ALA A 192 20.54 -9.50 -4.06
CA ALA A 192 21.92 -9.01 -4.10
C ALA A 192 22.81 -9.68 -3.03
N LEU A 193 22.26 -9.95 -1.84
CA LEU A 193 22.96 -10.69 -0.79
C LEU A 193 23.21 -12.15 -1.21
N GLU A 194 22.23 -12.82 -1.79
CA GLU A 194 22.41 -14.18 -2.32
C GLU A 194 23.48 -14.24 -3.41
N ASP A 195 23.50 -13.29 -4.33
CA ASP A 195 24.53 -13.21 -5.38
C ASP A 195 25.93 -12.97 -4.77
N ALA A 196 26.03 -12.07 -3.80
CA ALA A 196 27.27 -11.83 -3.08
C ALA A 196 27.77 -13.08 -2.33
N LEU A 197 26.87 -13.82 -1.67
CA LEU A 197 27.20 -15.08 -1.01
C LEU A 197 27.68 -16.14 -2.01
N ARG A 198 26.99 -16.33 -3.14
CA ARG A 198 27.44 -17.25 -4.21
C ARG A 198 28.83 -16.88 -4.74
N ARG A 199 29.09 -15.57 -4.89
CA ARG A 199 30.41 -15.09 -5.33
C ARG A 199 31.50 -15.37 -4.29
N VAL A 200 31.21 -15.19 -3.00
CA VAL A 200 32.15 -15.53 -1.91
C VAL A 200 32.43 -17.02 -1.91
N GLU A 201 31.41 -17.87 -1.98
CA GLU A 201 31.62 -19.33 -2.06
C GLU A 201 32.44 -19.75 -3.29
N GLY A 202 32.29 -19.06 -4.43
CA GLY A 202 33.12 -19.28 -5.61
C GLY A 202 34.59 -18.93 -5.36
N LEU A 203 34.84 -17.77 -4.73
CA LEU A 203 36.19 -17.33 -4.38
C LEU A 203 36.85 -18.22 -3.32
N GLU A 204 36.08 -18.76 -2.38
CA GLU A 204 36.56 -19.71 -1.38
C GLU A 204 37.04 -21.00 -2.04
N ARG A 205 36.26 -21.58 -2.98
CA ARG A 205 36.69 -22.75 -3.75
C ARG A 205 37.94 -22.47 -4.58
N ASP A 206 37.97 -21.33 -5.29
CA ASP A 206 39.15 -20.92 -6.07
C ASP A 206 40.41 -20.76 -5.19
N LEU A 207 40.24 -20.30 -3.94
CA LEU A 207 41.32 -20.14 -2.99
C LEU A 207 41.80 -21.49 -2.47
N GLU A 208 40.89 -22.40 -2.12
CA GLU A 208 41.21 -23.78 -1.74
C GLU A 208 41.99 -24.50 -2.84
N GLU A 209 41.54 -24.44 -4.10
CA GLU A 209 42.25 -25.04 -5.24
C GLU A 209 43.67 -24.47 -5.39
N ARG A 210 43.84 -23.15 -5.23
CA ARG A 210 45.15 -22.51 -5.28
C ARG A 210 46.05 -22.93 -4.11
N GLU A 211 45.49 -23.11 -2.92
CA GLU A 211 46.22 -23.59 -1.75
C GLU A 211 46.69 -25.03 -1.95
N GLU A 212 45.86 -25.90 -2.52
CA GLU A 212 46.24 -27.27 -2.89
C GLU A 212 47.38 -27.28 -3.92
N VAL A 213 47.28 -26.48 -4.98
CA VAL A 213 48.34 -26.34 -5.99
C VAL A 213 49.62 -25.81 -5.35
N ALA A 214 49.54 -24.80 -4.48
CA ALA A 214 50.70 -24.27 -3.78
C ALA A 214 51.34 -25.31 -2.84
N ALA A 215 50.54 -26.11 -2.14
CA ALA A 215 51.03 -27.21 -1.31
C ALA A 215 51.74 -28.27 -2.16
N GLY A 216 51.16 -28.64 -3.31
CA GLY A 216 51.77 -29.57 -4.27
C GLY A 216 53.12 -29.07 -4.81
N LEU A 217 53.20 -27.80 -5.21
CA LEU A 217 54.44 -27.18 -5.67
C LEU A 217 55.50 -27.11 -4.58
N ARG A 218 55.12 -26.77 -3.34
CA ARG A 218 56.05 -26.78 -2.20
C ARG A 218 56.61 -28.18 -1.94
N ALA A 219 55.76 -29.21 -1.95
CA ALA A 219 56.18 -30.59 -1.79
C ALA A 219 57.13 -31.05 -2.91
N LEU A 220 56.87 -30.62 -4.15
CA LEU A 220 57.74 -30.89 -5.29
C LEU A 220 59.10 -30.21 -5.16
N ILE A 221 59.13 -28.93 -4.77
CA ILE A 221 60.38 -28.19 -4.50
C ILE A 221 61.20 -28.88 -3.42
N GLU A 222 60.55 -29.30 -2.32
CA GLU A 222 61.25 -29.96 -1.22
C GLU A 222 61.82 -31.31 -1.63
N ARG A 223 61.11 -32.05 -2.48
CA ARG A 223 61.63 -33.28 -3.09
C ARG A 223 62.85 -33.01 -3.98
N MET A 224 62.77 -32.03 -4.88
CA MET A 224 63.89 -31.66 -5.75
C MET A 224 65.10 -31.18 -4.95
N ARG A 225 64.89 -30.40 -3.88
CA ARG A 225 65.97 -30.00 -2.96
C ARG A 225 66.62 -31.21 -2.31
N ALA A 226 65.84 -32.15 -1.78
CA ALA A 226 66.37 -33.38 -1.19
C ALA A 226 67.14 -34.25 -2.21
N GLU A 227 66.70 -34.29 -3.47
CA GLU A 227 67.43 -34.97 -4.55
C GLU A 227 68.76 -34.28 -4.86
N MET A 228 68.75 -32.95 -5.00
CA MET A 228 69.95 -32.14 -5.19
C MET A 228 70.93 -32.31 -4.02
N ASP A 229 70.46 -32.28 -2.78
CA ASP A 229 71.30 -32.46 -1.59
C ASP A 229 71.97 -33.83 -1.59
N ARG A 230 71.24 -34.90 -1.95
CA ARG A 230 71.84 -36.25 -2.10
C ARG A 230 72.91 -36.26 -3.20
N GLU A 231 72.66 -35.61 -4.32
CA GLU A 231 73.64 -35.52 -5.40
C GLU A 231 74.90 -34.75 -4.96
N TYR A 232 74.72 -33.62 -4.28
CA TYR A 232 75.82 -32.85 -3.71
C TYR A 232 76.64 -33.66 -2.70
N GLU A 233 75.99 -34.42 -1.82
CA GLU A 233 76.67 -35.33 -0.89
C GLU A 233 77.47 -36.40 -1.61
N LEU A 234 76.94 -37.00 -2.68
CA LEU A 234 77.66 -37.99 -3.48
C LEU A 234 78.87 -37.37 -4.17
N ARG A 235 78.73 -36.22 -4.81
CA ARG A 235 79.85 -35.49 -5.42
C ARG A 235 80.90 -35.11 -4.38
N ARG A 236 80.49 -34.69 -3.18
CA ARG A 236 81.41 -34.39 -2.08
C ARG A 236 82.22 -35.61 -1.66
N ARG A 237 81.61 -36.79 -1.58
CA ARG A 237 82.32 -38.05 -1.25
C ARG A 237 83.34 -38.44 -2.32
N THR A 238 83.05 -38.18 -3.60
CA THR A 238 83.92 -38.52 -4.74
C THR A 238 84.85 -37.39 -5.18
N ALA A 239 84.81 -36.22 -4.55
CA ALA A 239 85.66 -35.08 -4.88
C ALA A 239 87.10 -35.26 -4.38
N GLU A 240 87.32 -35.97 -3.28
CA GLU A 240 88.66 -36.27 -2.78
C GLU A 240 89.40 -37.22 -3.74
N PRO A 241 90.64 -36.91 -4.18
CA PRO A 241 91.38 -37.72 -5.13
C PRO A 241 91.49 -39.20 -4.75
N ALA A 242 91.70 -39.50 -3.47
CA ALA A 242 91.79 -40.87 -2.96
C ALA A 242 90.46 -41.63 -3.04
N ASN A 243 89.33 -40.98 -2.75
CA ASN A 243 88.01 -41.60 -2.85
C ASN A 243 87.60 -41.80 -4.32
N ARG A 244 88.01 -40.88 -5.20
CA ARG A 244 87.81 -41.00 -6.65
C ARG A 244 88.58 -42.17 -7.24
N LEU A 245 89.85 -42.33 -6.88
CA LEU A 245 90.66 -43.49 -7.28
C LEU A 245 90.03 -44.81 -6.85
N ARG A 246 89.57 -44.91 -5.58
CA ARG A 246 88.84 -46.09 -5.10
C ARG A 246 87.56 -46.35 -5.88
N ALA A 247 86.74 -45.32 -6.08
CA ALA A 247 85.49 -45.45 -6.82
C ALA A 247 85.71 -45.88 -8.29
N GLY A 248 86.74 -45.36 -8.96
CA GLY A 248 87.08 -45.77 -10.33
C GLY A 248 87.62 -47.20 -10.41
N ILE A 249 88.42 -47.63 -9.41
CA ILE A 249 88.88 -49.02 -9.32
C ILE A 249 87.71 -49.97 -9.04
N ASP A 250 86.80 -49.63 -8.13
CA ASP A 250 85.60 -50.43 -7.86
C ASP A 250 84.73 -50.56 -9.11
N LEU A 251 84.60 -49.45 -9.87
CA LEU A 251 83.87 -49.41 -11.13
C LEU A 251 84.54 -50.26 -12.23
N PHE A 252 85.87 -50.27 -12.32
CA PHE A 252 86.63 -51.18 -13.18
C PHE A 252 86.52 -52.64 -12.73
N ASN A 253 86.56 -52.90 -11.43
CA ASN A 253 86.47 -54.26 -10.88
C ASN A 253 85.08 -54.89 -11.09
N GLY A 254 84.04 -54.07 -11.20
CA GLY A 254 82.68 -54.49 -11.53
C GLY A 254 82.40 -54.62 -13.02
N SER A 255 83.34 -54.22 -13.89
CA SER A 255 83.13 -54.19 -15.34
C SER A 255 83.63 -55.47 -16.02
N GLU A 256 83.17 -55.72 -17.26
CA GLU A 256 83.54 -56.93 -18.01
C GLU A 256 85.04 -56.98 -18.35
N GLN A 257 85.70 -55.82 -18.39
CA GLN A 257 87.14 -55.69 -18.67
C GLN A 257 88.02 -56.45 -17.66
N ILE A 258 87.53 -56.73 -16.44
CA ILE A 258 88.24 -57.56 -15.46
C ILE A 258 88.51 -58.98 -15.98
N GLN A 259 87.58 -59.53 -16.77
CA GLN A 259 87.70 -60.89 -17.31
C GLN A 259 88.77 -60.93 -18.40
N GLU A 260 88.87 -59.87 -19.21
CA GLU A 260 89.90 -59.73 -20.23
C GLU A 260 91.29 -59.66 -19.59
N ILE A 261 91.49 -58.78 -18.59
CA ILE A 261 92.76 -58.69 -17.85
C ILE A 261 93.12 -60.03 -17.22
N GLY A 262 92.15 -60.72 -16.61
CA GLY A 262 92.34 -62.04 -16.03
C GLY A 262 92.70 -63.12 -17.08
N SER A 263 92.24 -63.00 -18.32
CA SER A 263 92.62 -63.90 -19.41
C SER A 263 94.06 -63.68 -19.87
N ILE A 264 94.48 -62.42 -20.04
CA ILE A 264 95.82 -62.04 -20.48
C ILE A 264 96.86 -62.34 -19.39
N SER A 265 96.52 -62.09 -18.13
CA SER A 265 97.42 -62.34 -17.01
C SER A 265 97.70 -63.84 -16.79
N ARG A 266 96.81 -64.73 -17.26
CA ARG A 266 97.05 -66.18 -17.22
C ARG A 266 98.12 -66.63 -18.22
N SER A 267 98.25 -65.96 -19.35
CA SER A 267 99.24 -66.30 -20.38
C SER A 267 100.57 -65.57 -20.20
N LEU A 268 100.54 -64.30 -19.76
CA LEU A 268 101.72 -63.43 -19.69
C LEU A 268 102.25 -63.18 -18.27
N GLY A 269 101.59 -63.71 -17.24
CA GLY A 269 101.95 -63.48 -15.84
C GLY A 269 101.26 -62.25 -15.24
N GLN A 270 101.66 -61.86 -14.02
CA GLN A 270 101.06 -60.74 -13.32
C GLN A 270 101.46 -59.40 -13.98
N PRO A 271 100.50 -58.53 -14.33
CA PRO A 271 100.82 -57.21 -14.83
C PRO A 271 101.25 -56.27 -13.70
N GLU A 272 102.14 -55.34 -14.02
CA GLU A 272 102.33 -54.14 -13.22
C GLU A 272 101.17 -53.18 -13.53
N VAL A 273 100.54 -52.67 -12.46
CA VAL A 273 99.35 -51.84 -12.57
C VAL A 273 99.65 -50.45 -12.03
N HIS A 274 99.44 -49.48 -12.91
CA HIS A 274 99.49 -48.08 -12.56
C HIS A 274 98.09 -47.48 -12.60
N VAL A 275 97.67 -46.86 -11.50
CA VAL A 275 96.39 -46.17 -11.39
C VAL A 275 96.64 -44.70 -11.08
N ALA A 276 96.14 -43.83 -11.96
CA ALA A 276 96.23 -42.38 -11.78
C ALA A 276 94.91 -41.70 -12.11
N LEU A 277 94.75 -40.47 -11.63
CA LEU A 277 93.71 -39.58 -12.15
C LEU A 277 94.24 -38.91 -13.42
N GLU A 278 93.40 -38.78 -14.43
CA GLU A 278 93.73 -37.95 -15.59
C GLU A 278 93.95 -36.49 -15.14
N ALA A 279 94.91 -35.80 -15.76
CA ALA A 279 95.36 -34.49 -15.29
C ALA A 279 94.35 -33.35 -15.57
N GLU A 280 93.33 -33.59 -16.40
CA GLU A 280 92.43 -32.56 -16.91
C GLU A 280 90.96 -32.82 -16.52
N GLY A 281 90.26 -31.76 -16.10
CA GLY A 281 88.83 -31.78 -15.76
C GLY A 281 88.51 -31.59 -14.27
N ALA A 282 87.26 -31.21 -13.97
CA ALA A 282 86.76 -31.12 -12.59
C ALA A 282 86.45 -32.53 -12.00
N GLU A 283 86.07 -33.46 -12.87
CA GLU A 283 85.79 -34.87 -12.57
C GLU A 283 86.64 -35.81 -13.46
N PRO A 284 87.98 -35.79 -13.35
CA PRO A 284 88.85 -36.63 -14.18
C PRO A 284 88.56 -38.12 -14.00
N PRO A 285 88.58 -38.91 -15.09
CA PRO A 285 88.50 -40.36 -15.00
C PRO A 285 89.75 -40.93 -14.31
N VAL A 286 89.57 -42.12 -13.73
CA VAL A 286 90.65 -42.95 -13.21
C VAL A 286 91.21 -43.76 -14.38
N VAL A 287 92.49 -43.57 -14.66
CA VAL A 287 93.21 -44.26 -15.71
C VAL A 287 93.96 -45.45 -15.08
N LEU A 288 93.62 -46.66 -15.51
CA LEU A 288 94.27 -47.90 -15.13
C LEU A 288 95.12 -48.40 -16.30
N THR A 289 96.43 -48.39 -16.12
CA THR A 289 97.39 -48.90 -17.10
C THR A 289 97.97 -50.22 -16.60
N PHE A 290 97.81 -51.25 -17.42
CA PHE A 290 98.32 -52.60 -17.19
C PHE A 290 99.50 -52.83 -18.13
N THR A 291 100.62 -53.27 -17.59
CA THR A 291 101.82 -53.60 -18.38
C THR A 291 102.28 -55.02 -18.06
N TRP A 292 102.49 -55.85 -19.08
CA TRP A 292 103.01 -57.21 -18.92
C TRP A 292 104.45 -57.25 -19.40
N GLY A 293 105.38 -56.89 -18.51
CA GLY A 293 106.79 -56.73 -18.82
C GLY A 293 107.01 -55.75 -19.99
N ASP A 294 107.97 -56.05 -20.87
CA ASP A 294 108.24 -55.26 -22.07
C ASP A 294 107.41 -55.68 -23.30
N VAL A 295 106.33 -56.47 -23.11
CA VAL A 295 105.66 -57.20 -24.21
C VAL A 295 104.36 -56.54 -24.67
N THR A 296 103.47 -56.17 -23.74
CA THR A 296 102.20 -55.51 -24.10
C THR A 296 101.72 -54.61 -22.98
N TRP A 297 100.89 -53.63 -23.33
CA TRP A 297 100.19 -52.80 -22.37
C TRP A 297 98.75 -52.52 -22.82
N ARG A 298 97.90 -52.23 -21.83
CA ARG A 298 96.53 -51.76 -22.05
C ARG A 298 96.18 -50.67 -21.05
N THR A 299 95.42 -49.68 -21.51
CA THR A 299 94.94 -48.60 -20.65
C THR A 299 93.42 -48.54 -20.71
N TYR A 300 92.81 -48.45 -19.54
CA TYR A 300 91.38 -48.30 -19.37
C TYR A 300 91.10 -47.02 -18.60
N ALA A 301 90.07 -46.27 -19.02
CA ALA A 301 89.53 -45.16 -18.25
C ALA A 301 88.24 -45.62 -17.57
N ALA A 302 88.17 -45.44 -16.26
CA ALA A 302 86.99 -45.65 -15.45
C ALA A 302 86.54 -44.29 -14.88
N ASN A 303 85.39 -43.78 -15.32
CA ASN A 303 84.90 -42.49 -14.87
C ASN A 303 83.81 -42.66 -13.79
N PRO A 304 84.13 -42.40 -12.50
CA PRO A 304 83.13 -42.45 -11.42
C PRO A 304 82.27 -41.18 -11.33
N GLY A 305 82.46 -40.21 -12.24
CA GLY A 305 81.69 -38.96 -12.30
C GLY A 305 80.21 -39.22 -12.59
N LEU A 306 79.34 -38.52 -11.84
CA LEU A 306 77.89 -38.67 -11.98
C LEU A 306 77.35 -38.05 -13.28
N ALA A 307 78.11 -37.12 -13.87
CA ALA A 307 77.77 -36.48 -15.14
C ALA A 307 78.00 -37.38 -16.38
N VAL A 308 78.58 -38.58 -16.21
CA VAL A 308 78.90 -39.49 -17.31
C VAL A 308 77.82 -40.55 -17.47
N GLU A 309 77.15 -40.53 -18.63
CA GLU A 309 76.22 -41.58 -19.08
C GLU A 309 76.97 -42.90 -19.36
N GLU A 310 76.30 -44.05 -19.24
CA GLU A 310 76.92 -45.37 -19.44
C GLU A 310 77.34 -45.60 -20.92
N PRO A 311 78.48 -46.28 -21.20
CA PRO A 311 79.34 -47.05 -20.29
C PRO A 311 80.44 -46.23 -19.60
N ARG A 312 80.65 -46.50 -18.30
CA ARG A 312 81.60 -45.76 -17.45
C ARG A 312 83.03 -46.34 -17.42
N VAL A 313 83.26 -47.49 -18.07
CA VAL A 313 84.60 -48.07 -18.32
C VAL A 313 84.78 -48.26 -19.81
N TYR A 314 85.89 -47.75 -20.33
CA TYR A 314 86.27 -47.97 -21.73
C TYR A 314 87.79 -48.10 -21.86
N GLN A 315 88.21 -48.84 -22.86
CA GLN A 315 89.62 -48.95 -23.20
C GLN A 315 90.07 -47.69 -23.95
N THR A 316 91.10 -47.02 -23.46
CA THR A 316 91.67 -45.81 -24.07
C THR A 316 92.91 -46.08 -24.92
N GLY A 317 93.60 -47.19 -24.67
CA GLY A 317 94.78 -47.55 -25.45
C GLY A 317 95.24 -49.00 -25.28
N ALA A 318 96.07 -49.45 -26.20
CA ALA A 318 96.84 -50.68 -26.12
C ALA A 318 98.06 -50.61 -27.05
N GLY A 319 99.09 -51.40 -26.74
CA GLY A 319 100.26 -51.56 -27.60
C GLY A 319 101.03 -52.85 -27.32
N GLU A 320 101.83 -53.25 -28.30
CA GLU A 320 102.71 -54.44 -28.27
C GLU A 320 104.18 -54.06 -27.97
N ASP A 321 104.42 -52.80 -27.61
CA ASP A 321 105.69 -52.25 -27.18
C ASP A 321 105.47 -51.15 -26.13
N LEU A 322 106.44 -50.91 -25.25
CA LEU A 322 106.32 -49.90 -24.19
C LEU A 322 106.51 -48.45 -24.69
N SER A 323 106.51 -48.21 -26.00
CA SER A 323 106.73 -46.88 -26.58
C SER A 323 105.60 -45.88 -26.27
N GLY A 324 104.41 -46.39 -25.92
CA GLY A 324 103.20 -45.60 -25.64
C GLY A 324 102.85 -45.39 -24.17
N VAL A 325 103.66 -45.85 -23.21
CA VAL A 325 103.34 -45.78 -21.77
C VAL A 325 104.39 -45.01 -20.98
N TYR A 326 103.93 -44.09 -20.12
CA TYR A 326 104.79 -43.42 -19.13
C TYR A 326 105.21 -44.41 -18.03
N ARG A 327 106.52 -44.51 -17.79
CA ARG A 327 107.12 -45.40 -16.78
C ARG A 327 107.04 -44.79 -15.39
N GLU A 328 105.89 -44.92 -14.74
CA GLU A 328 105.75 -44.69 -13.30
C GLU A 328 105.80 -46.05 -12.56
N PRO A 329 106.31 -46.09 -11.31
CA PRO A 329 106.35 -47.33 -10.54
C PRO A 329 104.92 -47.83 -10.25
N SER A 330 104.74 -49.16 -10.28
CA SER A 330 103.46 -49.81 -9.96
C SER A 330 102.95 -49.36 -8.59
N ASN A 331 101.73 -48.82 -8.54
CA ASN A 331 101.09 -48.33 -7.31
C ASN A 331 99.82 -49.13 -6.95
N ALA A 332 99.48 -50.12 -7.78
CA ALA A 332 98.44 -51.09 -7.57
C ALA A 332 98.91 -52.48 -8.03
N HIS A 333 98.17 -53.51 -7.64
CA HIS A 333 98.41 -54.88 -8.10
C HIS A 333 97.09 -55.60 -8.37
N VAL A 334 97.17 -56.68 -9.14
CA VAL A 334 96.03 -57.56 -9.42
C VAL A 334 95.95 -58.65 -8.34
N GLY A 335 94.97 -58.55 -7.47
CA GLY A 335 94.66 -59.53 -6.42
C GLY A 335 93.88 -60.76 -6.93
N PRO A 336 93.43 -61.62 -5.99
CA PRO A 336 92.69 -62.84 -6.32
C PRO A 336 91.44 -62.55 -7.16
N GLY A 337 91.22 -63.32 -8.22
CA GLY A 337 90.07 -63.17 -9.11
C GLY A 337 90.18 -62.02 -10.12
N GLY A 338 91.38 -61.46 -10.34
CA GLY A 338 91.62 -60.42 -11.35
C GLY A 338 91.31 -59.00 -10.88
N ARG A 339 90.98 -58.82 -9.59
CA ARG A 339 90.60 -57.51 -9.02
C ARG A 339 91.81 -56.63 -8.79
N VAL A 340 91.71 -55.36 -9.19
CA VAL A 340 92.74 -54.35 -8.92
C VAL A 340 92.59 -53.83 -7.49
N VAL A 341 93.69 -53.76 -6.74
CA VAL A 341 93.75 -53.23 -5.37
C VAL A 341 94.86 -52.19 -5.29
N LEU A 342 94.58 -51.03 -4.67
CA LEU A 342 95.59 -50.01 -4.38
C LEU A 342 96.53 -50.48 -3.27
N GLY A 343 97.83 -50.33 -3.48
CA GLY A 343 98.86 -50.70 -2.52
C GLY A 343 100.07 -51.31 -3.19
N LEU A 344 101.24 -51.04 -2.61
CA LEU A 344 102.46 -51.81 -2.82
C LEU A 344 102.40 -53.11 -2.02
#